data_AF-A0A1G0A6H7-F1
#
_entry.id   AF-A0A1G0A6H7-F1
#
_cell.length_a   1.000
_cell.length_b   1.000
_cell.length_c   1.000
_cell.angle_alpha   90.00
_cell.angle_beta   90.00
_cell.angle_gamma   90.00
#
_symmetry.space_group_name_H-M   'P 1'
#
loop_
_entity.id
_entity.type
_entity.pdbx_description
1 polymer ?
#
loop_
_entity_poly.entity_id
_entity_poly.type
_entity_poly.pdbx_seq_one_letter_code
_entity_poly.pdbx_strand_id
1 'polypeptide(L)'
;MNLLKIAVCLFLLSPALYAAPFECPQKPAPGAAAAEQAEDCPWAGVARLLREKADKNEQLGPVFTAHIPALLAQLDRDRGNSAALKLWGESINYDELAGGVIVHPGILRFIASRAGTPGPRDRLMHAGLEHTYGYLFSLLPTNFGFKRARWVRPDIESGLNLQRGSAGPSPSEGTLFSNITCLAGNIALRDDAAASALLDAAAAHCAAPLKSFSVRKTRLSETVELAGGRRVVLRTDFVPFTKPAGGNAYLLVYSVYDSAPQQAYLISAFPVASGFVQNALKPAGLGPNKPVQTRYNAFVEGVTGAGKLFGKREVSGRDK
;
A
#
# COMPACT_ATOMS: atom_id res chain seq x y z
N MET A 1 -12.92 -47.74 -51.38
CA MET A 1 -11.77 -47.37 -50.52
C MET A 1 -11.85 -45.87 -50.27
N ASN A 2 -12.35 -45.49 -49.09
CA ASN A 2 -12.70 -44.12 -48.72
C ASN A 2 -11.46 -43.35 -48.23
N LEU A 3 -11.12 -42.26 -48.93
CA LEU A 3 -10.16 -41.26 -48.46
C LEU A 3 -10.86 -40.31 -47.48
N LEU A 4 -10.53 -40.46 -46.20
CA LEU A 4 -10.93 -39.59 -45.11
C LEU A 4 -10.12 -38.28 -45.19
N LYS A 5 -10.72 -37.21 -45.72
CA LYS A 5 -10.16 -35.86 -45.67
C LYS A 5 -10.41 -35.27 -44.28
N ILE A 6 -9.38 -35.27 -43.44
CA ILE A 6 -9.37 -34.54 -42.16
C ILE A 6 -9.19 -33.05 -42.48
N ALA A 7 -10.28 -32.29 -42.36
CA ALA A 7 -10.23 -30.83 -42.38
C ALA A 7 -9.66 -30.33 -41.04
N VAL A 8 -8.37 -29.97 -41.04
CA VAL A 8 -7.76 -29.23 -39.95
C VAL A 8 -8.25 -27.78 -40.05
N CYS A 9 -9.30 -27.44 -39.31
CA CYS A 9 -9.67 -26.05 -39.05
C CYS A 9 -8.61 -25.42 -38.12
N LEU A 10 -7.60 -24.79 -38.72
CA LEU A 10 -6.75 -23.82 -38.04
C LEU A 10 -7.65 -22.67 -37.57
N PHE A 11 -8.02 -22.66 -36.29
CA PHE A 11 -8.53 -21.47 -35.61
C PHE A 11 -7.38 -20.46 -35.54
N LEU A 12 -7.27 -19.61 -36.57
CA LEU A 12 -6.53 -18.35 -36.51
C LEU A 12 -7.29 -17.43 -35.55
N LEU A 13 -7.12 -17.66 -34.25
CA LEU A 13 -7.51 -16.72 -33.20
C LEU A 13 -6.79 -15.40 -33.50
N SER A 14 -7.56 -14.42 -33.97
CA SER A 14 -7.05 -13.09 -34.29
C SER A 14 -6.37 -12.48 -33.05
N PRO A 15 -5.05 -12.19 -33.08
CA PRO A 15 -4.35 -11.59 -31.94
C PRO A 15 -4.86 -10.18 -31.57
N ALA A 16 -5.72 -9.59 -32.41
CA ALA A 16 -6.29 -8.26 -32.20
C ALA A 16 -7.25 -8.14 -31.00
N LEU A 17 -7.89 -9.23 -30.55
CA LEU A 17 -8.86 -9.16 -29.44
C LEU A 17 -8.21 -9.14 -28.04
N TYR A 18 -6.89 -9.37 -27.94
CA TYR A 18 -6.16 -9.32 -26.66
C TYR A 18 -5.37 -8.02 -26.45
N ALA A 19 -5.35 -7.10 -27.42
CA ALA A 19 -4.54 -5.89 -27.34
C ALA A 19 -5.14 -4.80 -26.43
N ALA A 20 -6.47 -4.63 -26.46
CA ALA A 20 -7.17 -3.54 -25.79
C ALA A 20 -6.88 -3.36 -24.28
N PRO A 21 -6.84 -4.42 -23.43
CA PRO A 21 -6.55 -4.22 -22.02
C PRO A 21 -5.11 -3.74 -21.78
N PHE A 22 -4.16 -4.09 -22.64
CA PHE A 22 -2.75 -3.76 -22.51
C PHE A 22 -2.32 -2.47 -23.23
N GLU A 23 -3.23 -1.80 -23.95
CA GLU A 23 -2.98 -0.46 -24.46
C GLU A 23 -2.66 0.48 -23.31
N CYS A 24 -1.44 1.02 -23.27
CA CYS A 24 -0.98 1.92 -22.23
C CYS A 24 0.21 2.77 -22.72
N PRO A 25 0.32 4.06 -22.34
CA PRO A 25 -0.63 4.81 -21.50
C PRO A 25 -1.97 5.06 -22.19
N GLN A 26 -3.08 4.85 -21.48
CA GLN A 26 -4.39 5.24 -22.00
C GLN A 26 -4.56 6.76 -21.90
N LYS A 27 -5.22 7.34 -22.90
CA LYS A 27 -5.67 8.74 -22.81
C LYS A 27 -6.57 8.88 -21.56
N PRO A 28 -6.37 9.92 -20.74
CA PRO A 28 -7.23 10.15 -19.59
C PRO A 28 -8.68 10.27 -20.05
N ALA A 29 -9.61 9.62 -19.34
CA ALA A 29 -11.03 9.84 -19.55
C ALA A 29 -11.35 11.34 -19.37
N PRO A 30 -12.35 11.90 -20.08
CA PRO A 30 -12.76 13.28 -19.87
C PRO A 30 -13.01 13.57 -18.38
N GLY A 31 -12.32 14.58 -17.83
CA GLY A 31 -12.42 14.94 -16.42
C GLY A 31 -11.61 14.07 -15.44
N ALA A 32 -10.81 13.12 -15.91
CA ALA A 32 -9.94 12.33 -15.04
C ALA A 32 -8.87 13.22 -14.38
N ALA A 33 -8.66 13.01 -13.07
CA ALA A 33 -7.69 13.77 -12.29
C ALA A 33 -6.22 13.49 -12.63
N ALA A 34 -5.94 12.38 -13.33
CA ALA A 34 -4.61 11.96 -13.73
C ALA A 34 -4.63 11.10 -15.00
N ALA A 35 -3.50 11.08 -15.71
CA ALA A 35 -3.23 10.22 -16.86
C ALA A 35 -2.17 9.16 -16.52
N GLU A 36 -2.29 7.98 -17.12
CA GLU A 36 -1.30 6.90 -16.96
C GLU A 36 0.05 7.33 -17.53
N GLN A 37 1.13 6.91 -16.89
CA GLN A 37 2.50 7.10 -17.35
C GLN A 37 3.09 5.76 -17.83
N ALA A 38 4.25 5.79 -18.48
CA ALA A 38 4.89 4.59 -19.02
C ALA A 38 5.18 3.54 -17.92
N GLU A 39 5.54 3.99 -16.71
CA GLU A 39 5.85 3.14 -15.56
C GLU A 39 4.61 2.44 -15.00
N ASP A 40 3.42 2.98 -15.25
CA ASP A 40 2.15 2.38 -14.83
C ASP A 40 1.79 1.15 -15.68
N CYS A 41 2.33 1.04 -16.89
CA CYS A 41 1.76 0.22 -17.95
C CYS A 41 1.73 -1.29 -17.72
N PRO A 42 2.79 -1.92 -17.19
CA PRO A 42 2.72 -3.35 -16.87
C PRO A 42 1.57 -3.68 -15.91
N TRP A 43 1.25 -2.74 -15.01
CA TRP A 43 0.28 -2.94 -13.94
C TRP A 43 -1.12 -2.51 -14.33
N ALA A 44 -1.24 -1.40 -15.07
CA ALA A 44 -2.50 -0.88 -15.58
C ALA A 44 -3.25 -1.89 -16.45
N GLY A 45 -2.53 -2.53 -17.39
CA GLY A 45 -3.17 -3.48 -18.30
C GLY A 45 -3.64 -4.75 -17.59
N VAL A 46 -2.81 -5.28 -16.69
CA VAL A 46 -3.17 -6.43 -15.85
C VAL A 46 -4.34 -6.08 -14.92
N ALA A 47 -4.37 -4.87 -14.36
CA ALA A 47 -5.46 -4.42 -13.50
C ALA A 47 -6.80 -4.36 -14.24
N ARG A 48 -6.83 -3.89 -15.49
CA ARG A 48 -8.02 -3.89 -16.34
C ARG A 48 -8.51 -5.31 -16.61
N LEU A 49 -7.60 -6.21 -16.99
CA LEU A 49 -7.95 -7.62 -17.24
C LEU A 49 -8.46 -8.31 -15.96
N LEU A 50 -7.80 -8.10 -14.82
CA LEU A 50 -8.24 -8.63 -13.53
C LEU A 50 -9.62 -8.11 -13.13
N ARG A 51 -9.88 -6.81 -13.35
CA ARG A 51 -11.20 -6.21 -13.08
C ARG A 51 -12.28 -6.83 -13.96
N GLU A 52 -12.05 -6.91 -15.27
CA GLU A 52 -13.00 -7.53 -16.20
C GLU A 52 -13.36 -8.95 -15.79
N LYS A 53 -12.34 -9.76 -15.44
CA LYS A 53 -12.54 -11.13 -14.96
C LYS A 53 -13.29 -11.17 -13.64
N ALA A 54 -12.95 -10.28 -12.71
CA ALA A 54 -13.61 -10.22 -11.41
C ALA A 54 -15.08 -9.76 -11.52
N ASP A 55 -15.40 -8.82 -12.41
CA ASP A 55 -16.77 -8.37 -12.69
C ASP A 55 -17.63 -9.53 -13.24
N LYS A 56 -17.02 -10.46 -13.97
CA LYS A 56 -17.65 -11.69 -14.48
C LYS A 56 -17.60 -12.87 -13.50
N ASN A 57 -17.09 -12.68 -12.28
CA ASN A 57 -16.84 -13.74 -11.30
C ASN A 57 -15.98 -14.91 -11.83
N GLU A 58 -15.08 -14.64 -12.77
CA GLU A 58 -14.14 -15.62 -13.31
C GLU A 58 -12.91 -15.80 -12.39
N GLN A 59 -12.19 -16.91 -12.58
CA GLN A 59 -10.97 -17.18 -11.82
C GLN A 59 -9.86 -16.19 -12.18
N LEU A 60 -9.27 -15.53 -11.16
CA LEU A 60 -8.17 -14.59 -11.34
C LEU A 60 -6.79 -15.26 -11.39
N GLY A 61 -6.67 -16.47 -10.85
CA GLY A 61 -5.42 -17.24 -10.81
C GLY A 61 -4.71 -17.36 -12.17
N PRO A 62 -5.41 -17.75 -13.26
CA PRO A 62 -4.81 -17.81 -14.60
C PRO A 62 -4.21 -16.48 -15.08
N VAL A 63 -4.83 -15.34 -14.76
CA VAL A 63 -4.29 -14.01 -15.12
C VAL A 63 -3.00 -13.73 -14.36
N PHE A 64 -2.96 -14.02 -13.06
CA PHE A 64 -1.74 -13.86 -12.26
C PHE A 64 -0.59 -14.73 -12.80
N THR A 65 -0.85 -16.00 -13.08
CA THR A 65 0.15 -16.93 -13.62
C THR A 65 0.68 -16.49 -14.98
N ALA A 66 -0.19 -16.02 -15.87
CA ALA A 66 0.19 -15.65 -17.23
C ALA A 66 0.96 -14.31 -17.30
N HIS A 67 0.58 -13.32 -16.50
CA HIS A 67 1.06 -11.95 -16.69
C HIS A 67 1.95 -11.41 -15.56
N ILE A 68 1.83 -11.94 -14.34
CA ILE A 68 2.57 -11.46 -13.16
C ILE A 68 3.01 -12.63 -12.24
N PRO A 69 3.63 -13.69 -12.78
CA PRO A 69 3.97 -14.88 -12.00
C PRO A 69 4.93 -14.58 -10.83
N ALA A 70 5.80 -13.58 -10.99
CA ALA A 70 6.70 -13.13 -9.93
C ALA A 70 5.94 -12.52 -8.74
N LEU A 71 4.84 -11.81 -8.96
CA LEU A 71 4.02 -11.26 -7.88
C LEU A 71 3.22 -12.36 -7.18
N LEU A 72 2.73 -13.35 -7.94
CA LEU A 72 2.08 -14.52 -7.37
C LEU A 72 3.03 -15.28 -6.43
N ALA A 73 4.28 -15.49 -6.84
CA ALA A 73 5.31 -16.11 -6.01
C ALA A 73 5.65 -15.27 -4.76
N GLN A 74 5.56 -13.94 -4.82
CA GLN A 74 5.73 -13.09 -3.63
C GLN A 74 4.62 -13.31 -2.61
N LEU A 75 3.35 -13.35 -3.05
CA LEU A 75 2.20 -13.63 -2.17
C LEU A 75 2.35 -14.98 -1.47
N ASP A 76 2.87 -16.00 -2.17
CA ASP A 76 3.16 -17.30 -1.58
C ASP A 76 4.23 -17.26 -0.51
N ARG A 77 5.30 -16.49 -0.73
CA ARG A 77 6.36 -16.30 0.27
C ARG A 77 5.83 -15.56 1.49
N ASP A 78 5.03 -14.52 1.29
CA ASP A 78 4.51 -13.70 2.38
C ASP A 78 3.45 -14.42 3.23
N ARG A 79 2.75 -15.41 2.67
CA ARG A 79 1.88 -16.30 3.45
C ARG A 79 2.63 -16.99 4.59
N GLY A 80 3.91 -17.31 4.38
CA GLY A 80 4.78 -17.89 5.42
C GLY A 80 5.22 -16.89 6.50
N ASN A 81 5.09 -15.58 6.26
CA ASN A 81 5.56 -14.52 7.15
C ASN A 81 4.42 -13.95 7.99
N SER A 82 3.86 -14.77 8.88
CA SER A 82 2.75 -14.35 9.76
C SER A 82 3.11 -13.18 10.67
N ALA A 83 4.40 -13.02 11.02
CA ALA A 83 4.88 -11.90 11.83
C ALA A 83 4.71 -10.57 11.08
N ALA A 84 5.11 -10.51 9.80
CA ALA A 84 4.91 -9.32 8.98
C ALA A 84 3.44 -8.98 8.78
N LEU A 85 2.56 -9.98 8.57
CA LEU A 85 1.12 -9.76 8.44
C LEU A 85 0.52 -9.11 9.70
N LYS A 86 0.92 -9.56 10.90
CA LYS A 86 0.47 -8.99 12.19
C LYS A 86 0.94 -7.57 12.47
N LEU A 87 1.90 -7.06 11.70
CA LEU A 87 2.39 -5.68 11.82
C LEU A 87 1.50 -4.66 11.14
N TRP A 88 0.45 -5.07 10.42
CA TRP A 88 -0.44 -4.16 9.71
C TRP A 88 -1.84 -4.17 10.31
N GLY A 89 -2.45 -2.98 10.36
CA GLY A 89 -3.85 -2.81 10.74
C GLY A 89 -4.81 -3.00 9.58
N GLU A 90 -5.96 -2.34 9.68
CA GLU A 90 -7.00 -2.34 8.65
C GLU A 90 -7.02 -1.03 7.86
N SER A 91 -7.40 -1.13 6.59
CA SER A 91 -7.56 -0.02 5.65
C SER A 91 -8.92 -0.07 4.99
N ILE A 92 -9.44 1.09 4.61
CA ILE A 92 -10.69 1.29 3.89
C ILE A 92 -10.38 1.38 2.40
N ASN A 93 -10.88 0.40 1.65
CA ASN A 93 -10.82 0.31 0.20
C ASN A 93 -11.80 1.28 -0.50
N TYR A 94 -11.70 2.56 -0.16
CA TYR A 94 -12.47 3.66 -0.73
C TYR A 94 -11.71 4.97 -0.54
N ASP A 95 -11.50 5.72 -1.61
CA ASP A 95 -10.89 7.05 -1.55
C ASP A 95 -12.00 8.10 -1.50
N GLU A 96 -12.12 8.81 -0.38
CA GLU A 96 -13.17 9.82 -0.17
C GLU A 96 -13.00 11.04 -1.07
N LEU A 97 -11.77 11.41 -1.43
CA LEU A 97 -11.49 12.58 -2.27
C LEU A 97 -11.75 12.28 -3.75
N ALA A 98 -11.43 11.07 -4.19
CA ALA A 98 -11.73 10.60 -5.54
C ALA A 98 -13.15 9.99 -5.67
N GLY A 99 -13.85 9.78 -4.55
CA GLY A 99 -15.22 9.25 -4.51
C GLY A 99 -15.36 7.80 -5.01
N GLY A 100 -14.32 6.97 -4.90
CA GLY A 100 -14.27 5.69 -5.60
C GLY A 100 -13.62 4.54 -4.83
N VAL A 101 -13.97 3.32 -5.22
CA VAL A 101 -13.31 2.10 -4.74
C VAL A 101 -11.87 2.07 -5.27
N ILE A 102 -10.91 1.84 -4.38
CA ILE A 102 -9.49 1.92 -4.74
C ILE A 102 -9.07 0.70 -5.58
N VAL A 103 -9.43 -0.50 -5.13
CA VAL A 103 -9.14 -1.78 -5.80
C VAL A 103 -10.42 -2.61 -5.87
N HIS A 104 -10.65 -3.30 -6.99
CA HIS A 104 -11.83 -4.16 -7.11
C HIS A 104 -11.87 -5.25 -6.00
N PRO A 105 -12.98 -5.43 -5.25
CA PRO A 105 -13.04 -6.36 -4.12
C PRO A 105 -12.71 -7.81 -4.46
N GLY A 106 -13.01 -8.26 -5.69
CA GLY A 106 -12.64 -9.59 -6.17
C GLY A 106 -11.12 -9.79 -6.25
N ILE A 107 -10.37 -8.74 -6.59
CA ILE A 107 -8.91 -8.77 -6.62
C ILE A 107 -8.36 -8.84 -5.20
N LEU A 108 -8.89 -8.03 -4.27
CA LEU A 108 -8.48 -8.07 -2.85
C LEU A 108 -8.80 -9.42 -2.19
N ARG A 109 -9.95 -10.03 -2.49
CA ARG A 109 -10.27 -11.40 -2.04
C ARG A 109 -9.24 -12.42 -2.52
N PHE A 110 -8.83 -12.35 -3.79
CA PHE A 110 -7.81 -13.24 -4.32
C PHE A 110 -6.46 -13.05 -3.60
N ILE A 111 -6.03 -11.79 -3.43
CA ILE A 111 -4.78 -11.44 -2.70
C ILE A 111 -4.82 -11.98 -1.26
N ALA A 112 -5.89 -11.70 -0.50
CA ALA A 112 -6.05 -12.17 0.87
C ALA A 112 -6.02 -13.70 0.96
N SER A 113 -6.77 -14.38 0.07
CA SER A 113 -6.81 -15.84 0.03
C SER A 113 -5.42 -16.43 -0.24
N ARG A 114 -4.65 -15.84 -1.16
CA ARG A 114 -3.29 -16.31 -1.46
C ARG A 114 -2.33 -16.06 -0.30
N ALA A 115 -2.42 -14.90 0.35
CA ALA A 115 -1.61 -14.52 1.51
C ALA A 115 -2.03 -15.23 2.81
N GLY A 116 -3.15 -15.98 2.82
CA GLY A 116 -3.65 -16.66 4.01
C GLY A 116 -4.23 -15.74 5.07
N THR A 117 -4.72 -14.55 4.68
CA THR A 117 -5.39 -13.61 5.59
C THR A 117 -6.91 -13.66 5.41
N PRO A 118 -7.70 -13.16 6.38
CA PRO A 118 -9.11 -12.89 6.16
C PRO A 118 -9.32 -12.02 4.91
N GLY A 119 -10.37 -12.33 4.15
CA GLY A 119 -10.79 -11.51 3.02
C GLY A 119 -11.36 -10.16 3.46
N PRO A 120 -11.60 -9.24 2.50
CA PRO A 120 -12.23 -7.96 2.81
C PRO A 120 -13.61 -8.13 3.46
N ARG A 121 -13.91 -7.29 4.45
CA ARG A 121 -15.20 -7.18 5.14
C ARG A 121 -15.80 -5.82 4.80
N ASP A 122 -16.90 -5.80 4.04
CA ASP A 122 -17.42 -4.57 3.45
C ASP A 122 -16.34 -3.83 2.64
N ARG A 123 -15.89 -2.67 3.15
CA ARG A 123 -14.79 -1.88 2.58
C ARG A 123 -13.47 -2.07 3.32
N LEU A 124 -13.43 -2.83 4.40
CA LEU A 124 -12.25 -3.04 5.22
C LEU A 124 -11.38 -4.15 4.62
N MET A 125 -10.08 -3.92 4.59
CA MET A 125 -9.06 -4.84 4.11
C MET A 125 -7.81 -4.77 4.97
N HIS A 126 -7.02 -5.85 5.01
CA HIS A 126 -5.69 -5.83 5.60
C HIS A 126 -4.83 -4.73 4.95
N ALA A 127 -4.39 -3.75 5.74
CA ALA A 127 -3.77 -2.53 5.23
C ALA A 127 -2.51 -2.81 4.41
N GLY A 128 -1.62 -3.68 4.89
CA GLY A 128 -0.39 -3.99 4.15
C GLY A 128 -0.65 -4.61 2.78
N LEU A 129 -1.51 -5.63 2.68
CA LEU A 129 -1.87 -6.26 1.40
C LEU A 129 -2.59 -5.31 0.45
N GLU A 130 -3.48 -4.43 0.94
CA GLU A 130 -4.13 -3.41 0.10
C GLU A 130 -3.10 -2.39 -0.41
N HIS A 131 -2.34 -1.79 0.51
CA HIS A 131 -1.42 -0.69 0.19
C HIS A 131 -0.23 -1.14 -0.63
N THR A 132 0.21 -2.41 -0.54
CA THR A 132 1.27 -2.95 -1.40
C THR A 132 0.70 -3.57 -2.66
N TYR A 133 0.24 -4.83 -2.59
CA TYR A 133 -0.20 -5.60 -3.74
C TYR A 133 -1.49 -5.05 -4.37
N GLY A 134 -2.46 -4.65 -3.57
CA GLY A 134 -3.72 -4.11 -4.07
C GLY A 134 -3.51 -2.84 -4.90
N TYR A 135 -2.67 -1.91 -4.43
CA TYR A 135 -2.45 -0.63 -5.07
C TYR A 135 -1.82 -0.73 -6.47
N LEU A 136 -1.04 -1.78 -6.75
CA LEU A 136 -0.58 -2.07 -8.12
C LEU A 136 -1.76 -2.19 -9.10
N PHE A 137 -2.91 -2.66 -8.63
CA PHE A 137 -4.12 -2.88 -9.42
C PHE A 137 -5.19 -1.80 -9.26
N SER A 138 -4.88 -0.68 -8.59
CA SER A 138 -5.82 0.43 -8.49
C SER A 138 -5.94 1.16 -9.83
N LEU A 139 -7.15 1.20 -10.39
CA LEU A 139 -7.49 1.95 -11.62
C LEU A 139 -8.09 3.34 -11.34
N LEU A 140 -8.16 3.75 -10.06
CA LEU A 140 -8.78 5.00 -9.65
C LEU A 140 -7.78 6.17 -9.83
N PRO A 141 -8.04 7.12 -10.76
CA PRO A 141 -7.24 8.33 -10.84
C PRO A 141 -7.56 9.24 -9.64
N THR A 142 -6.54 9.89 -9.10
CA THR A 142 -6.69 10.89 -8.03
C THR A 142 -5.95 12.17 -8.40
N ASN A 143 -6.21 13.26 -7.68
CA ASN A 143 -5.47 14.52 -7.83
C ASN A 143 -3.95 14.37 -7.54
N PHE A 144 -3.54 13.24 -6.94
CA PHE A 144 -2.15 12.93 -6.63
C PHE A 144 -1.58 11.83 -7.54
N GLY A 145 -2.27 11.49 -8.63
CA GLY A 145 -1.93 10.38 -9.52
C GLY A 145 -2.56 9.05 -9.10
N PHE A 146 -2.14 7.96 -9.75
CA PHE A 146 -2.57 6.61 -9.40
C PHE A 146 -1.87 6.11 -8.14
N LYS A 147 -2.58 5.34 -7.31
CA LYS A 147 -2.00 4.75 -6.09
C LYS A 147 -0.79 3.85 -6.38
N ARG A 148 -0.78 3.16 -7.53
CA ARG A 148 0.34 2.30 -7.97
C ARG A 148 1.67 3.04 -8.14
N ALA A 149 1.62 4.35 -8.44
CA ALA A 149 2.80 5.19 -8.60
C ALA A 149 3.73 5.17 -7.38
N ARG A 150 3.20 4.86 -6.19
CA ARG A 150 3.95 4.73 -4.93
C ARG A 150 5.03 3.65 -4.98
N TRP A 151 4.85 2.61 -5.79
CA TRP A 151 5.74 1.44 -5.84
C TRP A 151 6.45 1.29 -7.18
N VAL A 152 5.85 1.78 -8.28
CA VAL A 152 6.45 1.63 -9.62
C VAL A 152 7.46 2.73 -9.93
N ARG A 153 7.39 3.87 -9.22
CA ARG A 153 8.39 4.93 -9.31
C ARG A 153 9.49 4.73 -8.27
N PRO A 154 10.75 5.02 -8.60
CA PRO A 154 11.88 4.80 -7.70
C PRO A 154 12.05 5.91 -6.66
N ASP A 155 10.98 6.60 -6.27
CA ASP A 155 11.04 7.80 -5.43
C ASP A 155 11.56 7.46 -4.02
N ILE A 156 11.09 6.35 -3.44
CA ILE A 156 11.51 5.89 -2.12
C ILE A 156 12.99 5.50 -2.15
N GLU A 157 13.39 4.70 -3.14
CA GLU A 157 14.77 4.24 -3.24
C GLU A 157 15.73 5.39 -3.55
N SER A 158 15.36 6.28 -4.47
CA SER A 158 16.16 7.46 -4.82
C SER A 158 16.27 8.43 -3.65
N GLY A 159 15.18 8.65 -2.92
CA GLY A 159 15.11 9.56 -1.79
C GLY A 159 15.90 9.07 -0.57
N LEU A 160 15.85 7.77 -0.29
CA LEU A 160 16.50 7.16 0.87
C LEU A 160 17.87 6.53 0.56
N ASN A 161 18.36 6.69 -0.68
CA ASN A 161 19.61 6.07 -1.15
C ASN A 161 19.62 4.54 -0.99
N LEU A 162 18.50 3.90 -1.32
CA LEU A 162 18.36 2.44 -1.36
C LEU A 162 18.63 1.90 -2.76
N GLN A 163 18.92 0.61 -2.86
CA GLN A 163 19.04 -0.07 -4.14
C GLN A 163 17.73 0.02 -4.91
N ARG A 164 17.76 0.48 -6.16
CA ARG A 164 16.58 0.57 -7.03
C ARG A 164 15.82 -0.76 -7.08
N GLY A 165 14.51 -0.69 -6.88
CA GLY A 165 13.63 -1.85 -6.90
C GLY A 165 13.49 -2.54 -5.54
N SER A 166 14.24 -2.16 -4.51
CA SER A 166 14.10 -2.74 -3.16
C SER A 166 12.73 -2.48 -2.55
N ALA A 167 12.09 -1.34 -2.89
CA ALA A 167 10.75 -0.97 -2.46
C ALA A 167 9.71 -1.10 -3.59
N GLY A 168 10.11 -1.70 -4.72
CA GLY A 168 9.29 -1.86 -5.91
C GLY A 168 8.65 -3.25 -6.03
N PRO A 169 7.82 -3.47 -7.08
CA PRO A 169 7.05 -4.70 -7.24
C PRO A 169 7.85 -5.90 -7.76
N SER A 170 9.12 -5.70 -8.12
CA SER A 170 10.03 -6.75 -8.60
C SER A 170 11.38 -6.63 -7.91
N PRO A 171 11.44 -6.81 -6.57
CA PRO A 171 12.68 -6.68 -5.84
C PRO A 171 13.60 -7.86 -6.13
N SER A 172 14.92 -7.62 -6.13
CA SER A 172 15.93 -8.68 -6.30
C SER A 172 16.05 -9.59 -5.06
N GLU A 173 15.65 -9.11 -3.88
CA GLU A 173 15.63 -9.84 -2.62
C GLU A 173 14.33 -9.52 -1.85
N GLY A 174 13.77 -10.52 -1.17
CA GLY A 174 12.52 -10.40 -0.42
C GLY A 174 11.27 -10.34 -1.30
N THR A 175 10.29 -9.57 -0.85
CA THR A 175 9.01 -9.31 -1.53
C THR A 175 8.65 -7.83 -1.35
N LEU A 176 7.78 -7.28 -2.19
CA LEU A 176 7.27 -5.92 -1.99
C LEU A 176 6.68 -5.76 -0.59
N PHE A 177 5.83 -6.69 -0.16
CA PHE A 177 5.20 -6.61 1.16
C PHE A 177 6.20 -6.71 2.32
N SER A 178 7.09 -7.71 2.32
CA SER A 178 8.08 -7.87 3.39
C SER A 178 9.07 -6.70 3.42
N ASN A 179 9.53 -6.21 2.26
CA ASN A 179 10.46 -5.09 2.17
C ASN A 179 9.83 -3.79 2.69
N ILE A 180 8.60 -3.47 2.28
CA ILE A 180 7.89 -2.29 2.79
C ILE A 180 7.58 -2.44 4.29
N THR A 181 7.24 -3.64 4.75
CA THR A 181 7.05 -3.92 6.19
C THR A 181 8.32 -3.64 6.98
N CYS A 182 9.48 -4.11 6.53
CA CYS A 182 10.75 -3.86 7.20
C CYS A 182 11.16 -2.39 7.15
N LEU A 183 11.05 -1.74 5.99
CA LEU A 183 11.37 -0.32 5.86
C LEU A 183 10.50 0.55 6.77
N ALA A 184 9.18 0.43 6.64
CA ALA A 184 8.22 1.21 7.41
C ALA A 184 8.23 0.83 8.90
N GLY A 185 8.37 -0.46 9.21
CA GLY A 185 8.42 -0.98 10.57
C GLY A 185 9.66 -0.48 11.33
N ASN A 186 10.84 -0.52 10.72
CA ASN A 186 12.05 0.02 11.34
C ASN A 186 11.93 1.53 11.62
N ILE A 187 11.22 2.27 10.76
CA ILE A 187 10.92 3.68 10.99
C ILE A 187 9.91 3.83 12.12
N ALA A 188 8.79 3.10 12.12
CA ALA A 188 7.61 3.46 12.90
C ALA A 188 7.40 2.66 14.19
N LEU A 189 7.99 1.47 14.33
CA LEU A 189 7.57 0.50 15.33
C LEU A 189 8.65 0.14 16.37
N ARG A 190 9.89 0.62 16.20
CA ARG A 190 11.02 0.28 17.09
C ARG A 190 10.87 0.79 18.53
N ASP A 191 9.98 1.75 18.78
CA ASP A 191 9.67 2.26 20.12
C ASP A 191 8.54 1.48 20.83
N ASP A 192 7.99 0.45 20.20
CA ASP A 192 6.96 -0.43 20.74
C ASP A 192 7.53 -1.84 20.86
N ALA A 193 7.60 -2.38 22.09
CA ALA A 193 8.29 -3.66 22.33
C ALA A 193 7.63 -4.84 21.61
N ALA A 194 6.29 -4.90 21.62
CA ALA A 194 5.54 -5.98 20.97
C ALA A 194 5.69 -5.93 19.45
N ALA A 195 5.56 -4.74 18.86
CA ALA A 195 5.73 -4.56 17.42
C ALA A 195 7.20 -4.76 16.99
N SER A 196 8.19 -4.33 17.78
CA SER A 196 9.60 -4.57 17.49
C SER A 196 9.94 -6.06 17.48
N ALA A 197 9.40 -6.84 18.42
CA ALA A 197 9.61 -8.29 18.43
C ALA A 197 9.04 -8.98 17.18
N LEU A 198 7.85 -8.57 16.73
CA LEU A 198 7.27 -9.04 15.47
C LEU A 198 8.11 -8.62 14.26
N LEU A 199 8.64 -7.41 14.27
CA LEU A 199 9.51 -6.89 13.20
C LEU A 199 10.81 -7.70 13.08
N ASP A 200 11.43 -8.06 14.21
CA ASP A 200 12.63 -8.89 14.22
C ASP A 200 12.33 -10.30 13.68
N ALA A 201 11.18 -10.89 14.02
CA ALA A 201 10.74 -12.16 13.46
C ALA A 201 10.45 -12.08 11.94
N ALA A 202 9.92 -10.94 11.48
CA ALA A 202 9.63 -10.70 10.05
C ALA A 202 10.90 -10.47 9.20
N ALA A 203 11.99 -10.00 9.81
CA ALA A 203 13.18 -9.52 9.11
C ALA A 203 13.88 -10.59 8.25
N ALA A 204 13.70 -11.88 8.55
CA ALA A 204 14.26 -12.98 7.77
C ALA A 204 13.81 -12.97 6.30
N HIS A 205 12.64 -12.40 6.00
CA HIS A 205 12.05 -12.36 4.66
C HIS A 205 12.31 -11.05 3.90
N CYS A 206 12.94 -10.08 4.55
CA CYS A 206 13.21 -8.78 3.97
C CYS A 206 14.53 -8.76 3.19
N ALA A 207 14.67 -7.83 2.26
CA ALA A 207 15.95 -7.52 1.63
C ALA A 207 16.99 -7.10 2.68
N ALA A 208 18.24 -7.53 2.54
CA ALA A 208 19.30 -7.29 3.51
C ALA A 208 19.47 -5.81 3.91
N PRO A 209 19.45 -4.83 2.97
CA PRO A 209 19.57 -3.41 3.32
C PRO A 209 18.42 -2.87 4.19
N LEU A 210 17.28 -3.56 4.23
CA LEU A 210 16.06 -3.12 4.91
C LEU A 210 15.91 -3.73 6.31
N LYS A 211 16.64 -4.79 6.64
CA LYS A 211 16.53 -5.49 7.93
C LYS A 211 16.88 -4.59 9.12
N SER A 212 17.91 -3.78 8.95
CA SER A 212 18.45 -2.86 9.96
C SER A 212 18.39 -1.39 9.53
N PHE A 213 17.55 -1.06 8.55
CA PHE A 213 17.42 0.30 8.07
C PHE A 213 17.06 1.24 9.22
N SER A 214 17.83 2.31 9.40
CA SER A 214 17.59 3.30 10.43
C SER A 214 17.92 4.67 9.89
N VAL A 215 17.08 5.64 10.26
CA VAL A 215 17.16 7.00 9.76
C VAL A 215 16.53 7.94 10.78
N ARG A 216 16.98 9.19 10.78
CA ARG A 216 16.32 10.24 11.56
C ARG A 216 14.92 10.47 11.01
N LYS A 217 14.00 10.78 11.92
CA LYS A 217 12.59 11.03 11.60
C LYS A 217 12.02 12.06 12.55
N THR A 218 11.07 12.85 12.07
CA THR A 218 10.19 13.64 12.92
C THR A 218 8.84 12.93 13.02
N ARG A 219 8.35 12.71 14.24
CA ARG A 219 7.06 12.07 14.48
C ARG A 219 6.02 13.10 14.91
N LEU A 220 4.87 13.10 14.23
CA LEU A 220 3.62 13.70 14.71
C LEU A 220 2.78 12.62 15.37
N SER A 221 2.44 12.79 16.64
CA SER A 221 1.56 11.91 17.41
C SER A 221 0.23 12.61 17.69
N GLU A 222 -0.89 11.96 17.37
CA GLU A 222 -2.24 12.44 17.65
C GLU A 222 -2.93 11.43 18.59
N THR A 223 -3.05 11.78 19.86
CA THR A 223 -3.59 10.88 20.92
C THR A 223 -5.04 11.21 21.20
N VAL A 224 -5.89 10.18 21.26
CA VAL A 224 -7.27 10.24 21.74
C VAL A 224 -7.48 9.21 22.85
N GLU A 225 -8.27 9.60 23.85
CA GLU A 225 -8.78 8.71 24.88
C GLU A 225 -10.24 8.39 24.55
N LEU A 226 -10.54 7.10 24.39
CA LEU A 226 -11.88 6.61 24.07
C LEU A 226 -12.61 6.19 25.36
N ALA A 227 -13.91 5.94 25.22
CA ALA A 227 -14.70 5.36 26.30
C ALA A 227 -14.06 4.06 26.83
N GLY A 228 -14.09 3.86 28.15
CA GLY A 228 -13.44 2.72 28.80
C GLY A 228 -11.92 2.85 28.99
N GLY A 229 -11.33 4.02 28.73
CA GLY A 229 -9.90 4.26 28.96
C GLY A 229 -8.98 3.65 27.90
N ARG A 230 -9.53 3.23 26.75
CA ARG A 230 -8.74 2.80 25.60
C ARG A 230 -8.07 4.02 24.97
N ARG A 231 -6.74 4.02 24.96
CA ARG A 231 -5.92 5.05 24.35
C ARG A 231 -5.53 4.64 22.94
N VAL A 232 -5.77 5.52 21.97
CA VAL A 232 -5.29 5.37 20.59
C VAL A 232 -4.33 6.50 20.26
N VAL A 233 -3.19 6.17 19.66
CA VAL A 233 -2.21 7.14 19.17
C VAL A 233 -2.00 6.94 17.68
N LEU A 234 -2.47 7.89 16.88
CA LEU A 234 -2.18 7.96 15.46
C LEU A 234 -0.79 8.57 15.29
N ARG A 235 0.11 7.90 14.55
CA ARG A 235 1.51 8.29 14.41
C ARG A 235 1.82 8.54 12.95
N THR A 236 2.36 9.72 12.63
CA THR A 236 2.89 10.05 11.31
C THR A 236 4.37 10.35 11.44
N ASP A 237 5.21 9.44 10.94
CA ASP A 237 6.66 9.62 10.85
C ASP A 237 7.03 10.24 9.50
N PHE A 238 7.83 11.30 9.54
CA PHE A 238 8.40 11.96 8.37
C PHE A 238 9.90 11.72 8.35
N VAL A 239 10.36 11.00 7.33
CA VAL A 239 11.78 10.74 7.08
C VAL A 239 12.23 11.64 5.92
N PRO A 240 13.18 12.57 6.13
CA PRO A 240 13.68 13.40 5.04
C PRO A 240 14.41 12.53 4.02
N PHE A 241 14.17 12.81 2.75
CA PHE A 241 15.00 12.26 1.68
C PHE A 241 16.37 12.94 1.68
N THR A 242 17.39 12.15 1.37
CA THR A 242 18.76 12.64 1.12
C THR A 242 18.82 13.59 -0.08
N LYS A 243 17.93 13.38 -1.06
CA LYS A 243 17.68 14.26 -2.20
C LYS A 243 16.21 14.18 -2.61
N PRO A 244 15.57 15.28 -3.03
CA PRO A 244 14.22 15.22 -3.56
C PRO A 244 14.12 14.24 -4.74
N ALA A 245 13.02 13.51 -4.83
CA ALA A 245 12.76 12.51 -5.86
C ALA A 245 11.28 12.55 -6.27
N GLY A 246 10.99 12.65 -7.57
CA GLY A 246 9.61 12.70 -8.08
C GLY A 246 8.77 13.89 -7.58
N GLY A 247 9.42 15.00 -7.18
CA GLY A 247 8.75 16.14 -6.53
C GLY A 247 8.49 15.94 -5.03
N ASN A 248 8.88 14.79 -4.48
CA ASN A 248 8.77 14.46 -3.06
C ASN A 248 10.08 14.75 -2.33
N ALA A 249 9.98 15.08 -1.04
CA ALA A 249 11.12 15.41 -0.18
C ALA A 249 11.19 14.56 1.10
N TYR A 250 10.14 13.79 1.38
CA TYR A 250 10.05 12.94 2.58
C TYR A 250 9.38 11.62 2.25
N LEU A 251 9.71 10.57 3.00
CA LEU A 251 8.85 9.40 3.17
C LEU A 251 7.94 9.65 4.38
N LEU A 252 6.63 9.52 4.17
CA LEU A 252 5.64 9.44 5.24
C LEU A 252 5.42 7.96 5.59
N VAL A 253 5.48 7.63 6.88
CA VAL A 253 5.01 6.34 7.41
C VAL A 253 3.90 6.61 8.41
N TYR A 254 2.73 6.00 8.20
CA TYR A 254 1.58 6.12 9.08
C TYR A 254 1.35 4.81 9.83
N SER A 255 1.30 4.90 11.16
CA SER A 255 1.05 3.79 12.07
C SER A 255 0.08 4.19 13.17
N VAL A 256 -0.44 3.20 13.88
CA VAL A 256 -1.36 3.38 14.99
C VAL A 256 -0.87 2.55 16.15
N TYR A 257 -0.82 3.14 17.33
CA TYR A 257 -0.75 2.40 18.58
C TYR A 257 -2.12 2.37 19.23
N ASP A 258 -2.45 1.22 19.79
CA ASP A 258 -3.74 0.98 20.42
C ASP A 258 -3.52 0.22 21.73
N SER A 259 -4.01 0.80 22.83
CA SER A 259 -3.84 0.22 24.16
C SER A 259 -4.69 -1.04 24.38
N ALA A 260 -5.67 -1.32 23.53
CA ALA A 260 -6.46 -2.54 23.63
C ALA A 260 -5.62 -3.80 23.30
N PRO A 261 -4.96 -3.89 22.12
CA PRO A 261 -3.98 -4.94 21.85
C PRO A 261 -2.58 -4.64 22.44
N GLN A 262 -2.36 -3.44 23.00
CA GLN A 262 -1.06 -2.96 23.51
C GLN A 262 0.07 -3.05 22.47
N GLN A 263 -0.24 -2.73 21.21
CA GLN A 263 0.70 -2.87 20.10
C GLN A 263 0.56 -1.72 19.10
N ALA A 264 1.68 -1.32 18.51
CA ALA A 264 1.69 -0.49 17.31
C ALA A 264 1.60 -1.32 16.01
N TYR A 265 0.92 -0.81 15.00
CA TYR A 265 0.79 -1.43 13.68
C TYR A 265 0.83 -0.39 12.56
N LEU A 266 1.37 -0.79 11.41
CA LEU A 266 1.46 -0.02 10.17
C LEU A 266 0.10 0.09 9.48
N ILE A 267 -0.09 1.19 8.76
CA ILE A 267 -1.22 1.37 7.85
C ILE A 267 -0.73 1.65 6.43
N SER A 268 0.18 2.61 6.26
CA SER A 268 0.61 3.07 4.94
C SER A 268 2.00 3.70 4.97
N ALA A 269 2.67 3.69 3.82
CA ALA A 269 3.91 4.44 3.60
C ALA A 269 3.91 5.00 2.17
N PHE A 270 4.29 6.26 1.99
CA PHE A 270 4.42 6.86 0.66
C PHE A 270 5.23 8.18 0.66
N PRO A 271 5.87 8.53 -0.47
CA PRO A 271 6.55 9.81 -0.62
C PRO A 271 5.60 11.01 -0.53
N VAL A 272 6.04 12.11 0.07
CA VAL A 272 5.31 13.38 0.14
C VAL A 272 6.21 14.58 -0.11
N ALA A 273 5.63 15.66 -0.64
CA ALA A 273 6.31 16.95 -0.81
C ALA A 273 6.57 17.67 0.52
N SER A 274 7.55 18.57 0.54
CA SER A 274 7.91 19.35 1.75
C SER A 274 6.76 20.19 2.30
N GLY A 275 5.95 20.79 1.44
CA GLY A 275 4.77 21.59 1.84
C GLY A 275 3.75 20.79 2.64
N PHE A 276 3.64 19.47 2.39
CA PHE A 276 2.78 18.58 3.17
C PHE A 276 3.27 18.49 4.62
N VAL A 277 4.56 18.24 4.79
CA VAL A 277 5.20 18.11 6.12
C VAL A 277 5.13 19.42 6.89
N GLN A 278 5.44 20.54 6.23
CA GLN A 278 5.33 21.87 6.83
C GLN A 278 3.91 22.14 7.35
N ASN A 279 2.88 21.84 6.54
CA ASN A 279 1.49 21.98 6.96
C ASN A 279 1.12 21.07 8.13
N ALA A 280 1.55 19.80 8.11
CA ALA A 280 1.26 18.85 9.17
C ALA A 280 1.87 19.26 10.53
N LEU A 281 3.05 19.89 10.51
CA LEU A 281 3.83 20.28 11.69
C LEU A 281 3.65 21.74 12.13
N LYS A 282 2.72 22.49 11.50
CA LYS A 282 2.43 23.89 11.86
C LYS A 282 2.13 24.03 13.37
N PRO A 283 2.80 24.94 14.11
CA PRO A 283 2.60 25.10 15.55
C PRO A 283 1.14 25.30 15.98
N ALA A 284 0.34 26.04 15.20
CA ALA A 284 -1.08 26.26 15.47
C ALA A 284 -1.92 24.96 15.49
N GLY A 285 -1.44 23.91 14.83
CA GLY A 285 -2.07 22.58 14.80
C GLY A 285 -1.68 21.66 15.96
N LEU A 286 -0.78 22.09 16.86
CA LEU A 286 -0.25 21.28 17.96
C LEU A 286 -0.84 21.70 19.31
N GLY A 287 -0.69 20.83 20.31
CA GLY A 287 -1.18 21.04 21.67
C GLY A 287 -2.43 20.22 22.00
N PRO A 288 -3.07 20.50 23.16
CA PRO A 288 -4.30 19.84 23.59
C PRO A 288 -5.51 20.31 22.78
N ASN A 289 -6.62 19.57 22.90
CA ASN A 289 -7.93 19.90 22.32
C ASN A 289 -7.90 20.17 20.82
N LYS A 290 -7.09 19.40 20.08
CA LYS A 290 -7.02 19.47 18.62
C LYS A 290 -7.89 18.38 18.00
N PRO A 291 -8.53 18.62 16.86
CA PRO A 291 -9.21 17.58 16.11
C PRO A 291 -8.24 16.44 15.77
N VAL A 292 -8.66 15.20 16.00
CA VAL A 292 -7.94 13.99 15.65
C VAL A 292 -8.86 13.11 14.82
N GLN A 293 -8.36 12.61 13.70
CA GLN A 293 -9.09 11.71 12.81
C GLN A 293 -8.11 10.79 12.11
N THR A 294 -8.57 9.60 11.74
CA THR A 294 -7.80 8.70 10.89
C THR A 294 -7.57 9.31 9.50
N ARG A 295 -6.47 8.91 8.87
CA ARG A 295 -6.03 9.39 7.55
C ARG A 295 -5.49 8.24 6.73
N TYR A 296 -5.28 8.50 5.44
CA TYR A 296 -4.61 7.58 4.51
C TYR A 296 -5.25 6.20 4.47
N ASN A 297 -6.58 6.19 4.46
CA ASN A 297 -7.41 5.00 4.45
C ASN A 297 -7.36 4.15 5.74
N ALA A 298 -6.71 4.59 6.82
CA ALA A 298 -6.71 3.83 8.07
C ALA A 298 -8.12 3.59 8.61
N PHE A 299 -8.38 2.35 9.04
CA PHE A 299 -9.52 2.03 9.88
C PHE A 299 -9.04 1.70 11.30
N VAL A 300 -9.62 2.38 12.27
CA VAL A 300 -9.43 2.13 13.70
C VAL A 300 -10.80 2.22 14.36
N GLU A 301 -11.22 1.11 14.95
CA GLU A 301 -12.51 1.00 15.64
C GLU A 301 -12.66 2.07 16.74
N GLY A 302 -13.83 2.72 16.80
CA GLY A 302 -14.11 3.80 17.76
C GLY A 302 -13.47 5.15 17.43
N VAL A 303 -12.57 5.21 16.43
CA VAL A 303 -11.96 6.46 15.95
C VAL A 303 -12.47 6.83 14.57
N THR A 304 -12.49 5.86 13.65
CA THR A 304 -12.85 6.10 12.25
C THR A 304 -14.36 6.25 12.12
N GLY A 305 -14.81 7.35 11.51
CA GLY A 305 -16.24 7.65 11.37
C GLY A 305 -16.94 8.11 12.65
N ALA A 306 -16.23 8.27 13.77
CA ALA A 306 -16.80 8.69 15.05
C ALA A 306 -17.20 10.19 15.12
N GLY A 307 -17.05 10.93 14.03
CA GLY A 307 -17.26 12.38 13.99
C GLY A 307 -16.05 13.15 14.52
N LYS A 308 -16.31 14.29 15.19
CA LYS A 308 -15.24 15.16 15.71
C LYS A 308 -14.69 14.61 17.02
N LEU A 309 -13.56 13.91 16.95
CA LEU A 309 -12.77 13.57 18.13
C LEU A 309 -11.75 14.67 18.41
N PHE A 310 -11.58 15.00 19.69
CA PHE A 310 -10.58 15.95 20.16
C PHE A 310 -9.56 15.22 21.02
N GLY A 311 -8.30 15.59 20.83
CA GLY A 311 -7.18 14.94 21.48
C GLY A 311 -5.97 15.84 21.58
N LYS A 312 -4.81 15.22 21.82
CA LYS A 312 -3.53 15.91 21.94
C LYS A 312 -2.68 15.65 20.70
N ARG A 313 -2.14 16.72 20.10
CA ARG A 313 -1.21 16.63 18.95
C ARG A 313 0.18 17.10 19.35
N GLU A 314 1.19 16.26 19.19
CA GLU A 314 2.56 16.54 19.63
C GLU A 314 3.58 16.13 18.57
N VAL A 315 4.73 16.79 18.59
CA VAL A 315 5.84 16.47 17.69
C VAL A 315 7.07 16.06 18.50
N SER A 316 7.72 14.97 18.10
CA SER A 316 8.98 14.50 18.66
C SER A 316 10.00 14.22 17.55
N GLY A 317 11.28 14.09 17.92
CA GLY A 317 12.36 13.79 16.96
C GLY A 317 12.73 14.92 16.00
N ARG A 318 12.47 16.19 16.35
CA ARG A 318 13.00 17.32 15.56
C ARG A 318 14.51 17.40 15.72
N ASP A 319 15.22 17.53 14.60
CA ASP A 319 16.57 18.09 14.64
C ASP A 319 16.46 19.52 15.20
N LYS A 320 17.24 19.81 16.25
CA LYS A 320 17.44 21.18 16.75
C LYS A 320 18.28 21.96 15.75
#